data_AF-A0A7K2MBN4-F1
#
_entry.id   AF-A0A7K2MBN4-F1
#
_cell.length_a   1.000
_cell.length_b   1.000
_cell.length_c   1.000
_cell.angle_alpha   90.00
_cell.angle_beta   90.00
_cell.angle_gamma   90.00
#
_symmetry.space_group_name_H-M   'P 1'
#
loop_
_entity.id
_entity.type
_entity.pdbx_description
1 polymer ?
#
loop_
_entity_poly.entity_id
_entity_poly.type
_entity_poly.pdbx_seq_one_letter_code
_entity_poly.pdbx_strand_id
1 'polypeptide(L)'
;MSTAILTGQPVPGSSIEGDLRSLGFEVRIAADVPEAETLLAQVPADRRVAVVDAAFVGHLHALRLGLTDPRFPLAAVPGAVTAQPA
;
A
#
# COMPACT_ATOMS: atom_id res chain seq x y z
N MET A 1 12.51 5.25 1.15
CA MET A 1 11.46 4.84 0.18
C MET A 1 10.14 4.75 0.93
N SER A 2 9.01 4.92 0.26
CA SER A 2 7.69 4.66 0.86
C SER A 2 7.40 3.16 0.83
N THR A 3 6.67 2.64 1.82
CA THR A 3 6.36 1.20 1.91
C THR A 3 4.90 0.95 1.56
N ALA A 4 4.62 -0.08 0.77
CA ALA A 4 3.28 -0.62 0.57
C ALA A 4 3.21 -2.04 1.14
N ILE A 5 2.27 -2.28 2.04
CA ILE A 5 1.99 -3.58 2.63
C ILE A 5 0.76 -4.15 1.92
N LEU A 6 0.98 -5.19 1.11
CA LEU A 6 -0.07 -5.91 0.42
C LEU A 6 -0.64 -6.97 1.35
N THR A 7 -1.91 -6.86 1.71
CA THR A 7 -2.57 -7.75 2.69
C THR A 7 -3.50 -8.73 1.99
N GLY A 8 -3.49 -9.98 2.43
CA GLY A 8 -4.36 -11.03 1.93
C GLY A 8 -3.66 -11.99 0.96
N GLN A 9 -4.41 -12.96 0.45
CA GLN A 9 -3.87 -13.98 -0.44
C GLN A 9 -3.53 -13.38 -1.82
N PRO A 10 -2.30 -13.58 -2.33
CA PRO A 10 -1.96 -13.14 -3.68
C PRO A 10 -2.91 -13.72 -4.71
N VAL A 11 -3.47 -12.86 -5.56
CA VAL A 11 -4.33 -13.27 -6.67
C VAL A 11 -3.45 -13.57 -7.89
N PRO A 12 -3.43 -14.80 -8.42
CA PRO A 12 -2.62 -15.15 -9.57
C PRO A 12 -2.91 -14.24 -10.78
N GLY A 13 -1.86 -13.71 -11.40
CA GLY A 13 -1.97 -12.80 -12.54
C GLY A 13 -2.36 -11.36 -12.20
N SER A 14 -2.51 -11.01 -10.91
CA SER A 14 -2.72 -9.63 -10.48
C SER A 14 -1.52 -8.75 -10.79
N SER A 15 -1.78 -7.53 -11.27
CA SER A 15 -0.75 -6.51 -11.53
C SER A 15 -0.35 -5.70 -10.29
N ILE A 16 -1.07 -5.87 -9.17
CA ILE A 16 -1.03 -4.95 -8.03
C ILE A 16 0.38 -4.71 -7.47
N GLU A 17 1.18 -5.76 -7.38
CA GLU A 17 2.55 -5.68 -6.86
C GLU A 17 3.46 -4.86 -7.80
N GLY A 18 3.31 -5.06 -9.12
CA GLY A 18 4.03 -4.30 -10.15
C GLY A 18 3.57 -2.84 -10.20
N ASP A 19 2.27 -2.62 -10.09
CA ASP A 19 1.65 -1.29 -10.05
C ASP A 19 2.19 -0.48 -8.87
N LEU A 20 2.22 -1.06 -7.66
CA LEU A 20 2.77 -0.39 -6.47
C LEU A 20 4.27 -0.08 -6.60
N ARG A 21 5.06 -1.00 -7.18
CA ARG A 21 6.48 -0.72 -7.47
C ARG A 21 6.66 0.39 -8.49
N SER A 22 5.82 0.44 -9.52
CA SER A 22 5.85 1.51 -10.53
C SER A 22 5.55 2.90 -9.94
N LEU A 23 4.78 2.95 -8.84
CA LEU A 23 4.51 4.16 -8.06
C LEU A 23 5.64 4.52 -7.07
N GLY A 24 6.71 3.71 -7.00
CA GLY A 24 7.88 3.96 -6.17
C GLY A 24 7.79 3.40 -4.75
N PHE A 25 6.86 2.49 -4.48
CA PHE A 25 6.78 1.79 -3.19
C PHE A 25 7.73 0.58 -3.14
N GLU A 26 8.36 0.39 -1.98
CA GLU A 26 8.86 -0.92 -1.57
C GLU A 26 7.64 -1.77 -1.15
N VAL A 27 7.44 -2.91 -1.81
CA VAL A 27 6.28 -3.77 -1.53
C VAL A 27 6.65 -4.90 -0.58
N ARG A 28 5.89 -5.04 0.50
CA ARG A 28 5.94 -6.14 1.46
C ARG A 28 4.59 -6.85 1.46
N ILE A 29 4.57 -8.16 1.65
CA ILE A 29 3.33 -8.95 1.62
C ILE A 29 3.05 -9.46 3.03
N ALA A 30 1.82 -9.31 3.48
CA ALA A 30 1.30 -9.87 4.72
C ALA A 30 0.19 -10.90 4.40
N ALA A 31 0.37 -12.14 4.85
CA ALA A 31 -0.61 -13.19 4.69
C ALA A 31 -1.85 -12.97 5.58
N ASP A 32 -1.69 -12.30 6.72
CA ASP A 32 -2.74 -12.04 7.69
C ASP A 32 -2.56 -10.71 8.44
N VAL A 33 -3.50 -10.42 9.35
CA VAL A 33 -3.52 -9.19 10.14
C VAL A 33 -2.32 -9.08 11.09
N PRO A 34 -1.96 -10.12 11.88
CA PRO A 34 -0.76 -10.06 12.73
C PRO A 34 0.54 -9.76 11.97
N GLU A 35 0.73 -10.34 10.79
CA GLU A 35 1.89 -10.05 9.94
C GLU A 35 1.85 -8.61 9.42
N ALA A 36 0.67 -8.11 9.02
CA ALA A 36 0.51 -6.73 8.59
C ALA A 36 0.87 -5.73 9.70
N GLU A 37 0.43 -5.98 10.94
CA GLU A 37 0.79 -5.17 12.12
C GLU A 37 2.30 -5.17 12.36
N THR A 38 2.92 -6.35 12.27
CA THR A 38 4.37 -6.52 12.43
C THR A 38 5.15 -5.73 11.37
N LEU A 39 4.75 -5.84 10.11
CA LEU A 39 5.38 -5.10 9.00
C LEU A 39 5.16 -3.60 9.12
N LEU A 40 3.98 -3.17 9.57
CA LEU A 40 3.65 -1.76 9.79
C LEU A 40 4.53 -1.16 10.88
N ALA A 41 4.73 -1.87 12.00
CA ALA A 41 5.60 -1.43 13.09
C ALA A 41 7.08 -1.31 12.68
N GLN A 42 7.51 -1.97 11.61
CA GLN A 42 8.86 -1.87 11.06
C GLN A 42 9.04 -0.70 10.08
N VAL A 43 7.96 -0.02 9.68
CA VAL A 43 8.08 1.15 8.81
C VAL A 43 8.63 2.33 9.63
N PRO A 44 9.72 2.98 9.19
CA PRO A 44 10.23 4.15 9.90
C PRO A 44 9.17 5.26 9.98
N ALA A 45 9.02 5.86 11.16
CA ALA A 45 7.97 6.85 11.44
C ALA A 45 8.07 8.13 10.57
N ASP A 46 9.22 8.40 9.96
CA ASP A 46 9.45 9.50 9.01
C ASP A 46 9.09 9.15 7.56
N ARG A 47 8.46 7.99 7.32
CA ARG A 47 8.12 7.49 5.98
C ARG A 47 6.63 7.30 5.78
N ARG A 48 6.20 7.51 4.54
CA ARG A 48 4.84 7.17 4.08
C ARG A 48 4.69 5.64 4.05
N VAL A 49 3.54 5.19 4.51
CA VAL A 49 3.09 3.80 4.40
C VAL A 49 1.75 3.73 3.66
N ALA A 50 1.54 2.65 2.90
CA ALA A 50 0.26 2.27 2.34
C ALA A 50 -0.07 0.83 2.75
N VAL A 51 -1.34 0.55 3.01
CA VAL A 51 -1.88 -0.81 3.20
C VAL A 51 -2.89 -1.04 2.09
N VAL A 52 -2.71 -2.12 1.33
CA VAL A 52 -3.46 -2.39 0.10
C VAL A 52 -3.94 -3.84 0.10
N ASP A 53 -5.19 -4.06 -0.25
CA ASP A 53 -5.76 -5.40 -0.39
C ASP A 53 -5.19 -6.10 -1.66
N ALA A 54 -4.74 -7.34 -1.54
CA ALA A 54 -4.29 -8.17 -2.66
C ALA A 54 -5.37 -8.40 -3.72
N ALA A 55 -6.64 -8.34 -3.33
CA ALA A 55 -7.80 -8.43 -4.21
C ALA A 55 -8.23 -7.07 -4.81
N PHE A 56 -7.41 -6.02 -4.69
CA PHE A 56 -7.69 -4.75 -5.34
C PHE A 56 -7.80 -4.92 -6.87
N VAL A 57 -8.98 -4.60 -7.42
CA VAL A 57 -9.31 -4.68 -8.85
C VAL A 57 -9.41 -3.32 -9.54
N GLY A 58 -9.07 -2.23 -8.84
CA GLY A 58 -9.10 -0.89 -9.40
C GLY A 58 -7.95 -0.61 -10.37
N HIS A 59 -8.02 0.53 -11.06
CA HIS A 59 -6.96 0.94 -11.97
C HIS A 59 -5.75 1.55 -11.22
N LEU A 60 -4.54 1.40 -11.78
CA LEU A 60 -3.32 2.09 -11.33
C LEU A 60 -3.53 3.60 -11.10
N HIS A 61 -4.34 4.25 -11.92
CA HIS A 61 -4.63 5.67 -11.76
C HIS A 61 -5.33 5.99 -10.42
N ALA A 62 -6.20 5.10 -9.93
CA ALA A 62 -6.84 5.26 -8.63
C ALA A 62 -5.82 5.12 -7.49
N LEU A 63 -4.88 4.18 -7.59
CA LEU A 63 -3.78 4.04 -6.63
C LEU A 63 -2.86 5.27 -6.65
N ARG A 64 -2.56 5.81 -7.84
CA ARG A 64 -1.76 7.03 -7.95
C ARG A 64 -2.44 8.20 -7.22
N LEU A 65 -3.73 8.44 -7.49
CA LEU A 65 -4.48 9.51 -6.82
C LEU A 65 -4.62 9.27 -5.32
N GLY A 66 -4.93 8.04 -4.91
CA GLY A 66 -5.18 7.72 -3.50
C GLY A 66 -3.92 7.60 -2.64
N LEU A 67 -2.81 7.11 -3.19
CA LEU A 67 -1.62 6.75 -2.41
C LEU A 67 -0.46 7.75 -2.52
N THR A 68 -0.44 8.59 -3.57
CA THR A 68 0.72 9.45 -3.88
C THR A 68 0.41 10.93 -3.96
N ASP A 69 -0.85 11.35 -3.84
CA ASP A 69 -1.20 12.78 -3.84
C ASP A 69 -0.55 13.49 -2.62
N PRO A 70 0.34 14.48 -2.84
CA PRO A 70 1.07 15.13 -1.76
C PRO A 70 0.22 16.09 -0.94
N ARG A 71 -1.00 16.41 -1.39
CA ARG A 71 -1.89 17.36 -0.69
C ARG A 71 -2.59 16.74 0.52
N PHE A 72 -2.65 15.40 0.57
CA PHE A 72 -3.37 14.66 1.60
C PHE A 72 -2.41 13.78 2.40
N PRO A 73 -2.17 14.08 3.69
CA PRO A 73 -1.31 13.26 4.54
C PRO A 73 -1.97 11.92 4.90
N LEU A 74 -3.30 11.83 4.85
CA LEU A 74 -4.06 10.59 5.05
C LEU A 74 -5.13 10.50 3.96
N ALA A 75 -5.20 9.38 3.26
CA ALA A 75 -6.17 9.17 2.20
C ALA A 75 -6.55 7.70 2.08
N ALA A 76 -7.76 7.45 1.57
CA ALA A 76 -8.27 6.11 1.34
C ALA A 76 -9.04 6.05 0.01
N VAL A 77 -8.92 4.91 -0.65
CA VAL A 77 -9.78 4.45 -1.75
C VAL A 77 -10.29 3.04 -1.40
N PRO A 78 -11.35 2.53 -2.04
CA PRO A 78 -11.78 1.15 -1.78
C PRO A 78 -10.62 0.16 -1.91
N GLY A 79 -10.33 -0.58 -0.84
CA GLY A 79 -9.25 -1.57 -0.79
C GLY A 79 -7.84 -1.01 -0.57
N ALA A 80 -7.64 0.29 -0.34
CA ALA A 80 -6.32 0.85 -0.03
C ALA A 80 -6.37 2.10 0.84
N VAL A 81 -5.42 2.21 1.77
CA VAL A 81 -5.23 3.38 2.65
C VAL A 81 -3.75 3.78 2.69
N THR A 82 -3.45 5.07 2.78
CA THR A 82 -2.09 5.58 2.98
C THR A 82 -2.03 6.64 4.07
N ALA A 83 -0.90 6.68 4.78
CA ALA A 83 -0.57 7.72 5.73
C ALA A 83 0.85 8.26 5.48
N GLN A 84 1.01 9.57 5.59
CA GLN A 84 2.28 10.27 5.75
C GLN A 84 2.58 10.48 7.24
N PRO A 85 3.85 10.67 7.60
CA PRO A 85 4.23 11.19 8.92
C PRO A 85 3.50 12.49 9.25
N ALA A 86 3.23 12.70 10.54
CA ALA A 86 2.63 13.93 11.06
C ALA A 86 3.61 15.11 11.07
#